data_AF-A0A0M8W8L4-F1
#
_entry.id   AF-A0A0M8W8L4-F1
#
_cell.length_a   1.000
_cell.length_b   1.000
_cell.length_c   1.000
_cell.angle_alpha   90.00
_cell.angle_beta   90.00
_cell.angle_gamma   90.00
#
_symmetry.space_group_name_H-M   'P 1'
#
loop_
_entity.id
_entity.type
_entity.pdbx_description
1 polymer ?
#
loop_
_entity_poly.entity_id
_entity_poly.type
_entity_poly.pdbx_seq_one_letter_code
_entity_poly.pdbx_strand_id
1 'polypeptide(L)'
;MTQPNDGSFSASRNIPHLADQMKQHTRDLQKELDTLWDSLRPMRDSWVGTGSNAYDDCQRNWNLTLGAMANSFDKAHMTLSMAYENYTVTDLQIKGKFEGR
;
A
#
# COMPACT_ATOMS: atom_id res chain seq x y z
N MET A 1 38.70 -6.58 -8.28
CA MET A 1 38.05 -5.84 -7.17
C MET A 1 36.61 -5.59 -7.58
N THR A 2 35.70 -6.44 -7.13
CA THR A 2 34.26 -6.33 -7.40
C THR A 2 33.72 -5.20 -6.54
N GLN A 3 33.23 -4.13 -7.16
CA GLN A 3 32.53 -3.04 -6.46
C GLN A 3 31.34 -3.64 -5.68
N PRO A 4 31.08 -3.22 -4.43
CA PRO A 4 29.87 -3.63 -3.74
C PRO A 4 28.68 -3.09 -4.54
N ASN A 5 27.83 -4.01 -4.96
CA ASN A 5 26.63 -3.73 -5.73
C ASN A 5 25.69 -2.86 -4.87
N ASP A 6 25.74 -1.54 -5.08
CA ASP A 6 25.00 -0.50 -4.37
C ASP A 6 23.51 -0.45 -4.78
N GLY A 7 22.89 -1.62 -4.94
CA GLY A 7 21.47 -1.77 -5.23
C GLY A 7 20.59 -1.49 -4.00
N SER A 8 21.15 -1.52 -2.80
CA SER A 8 20.40 -1.35 -1.55
C SER A 8 19.96 0.10 -1.30
N PHE A 9 20.77 1.08 -1.72
CA PHE A 9 20.52 2.51 -1.48
C PHE A 9 19.50 3.13 -2.47
N SER A 10 19.35 2.51 -3.65
CA SER A 10 18.28 2.87 -4.60
C SER A 10 16.95 2.20 -4.27
N ALA A 11 16.98 0.97 -3.74
CA ALA A 11 15.76 0.31 -3.26
C ALA A 11 15.18 1.06 -2.04
N SER A 12 16.01 1.45 -1.07
CA SER A 12 15.53 2.12 0.16
C SER A 12 14.84 3.47 -0.09
N ARG A 13 15.30 4.25 -1.08
CA ARG A 13 14.69 5.55 -1.44
C ARG A 13 13.37 5.43 -2.21
N ASN A 14 13.18 4.36 -2.99
CA ASN A 14 11.95 4.17 -3.78
C ASN A 14 10.81 3.51 -2.98
N ILE A 15 11.12 2.92 -1.84
CA ILE A 15 10.16 2.13 -1.06
C ILE A 15 9.06 2.97 -0.39
N PRO A 16 9.33 4.13 0.24
CA PRO A 16 8.27 4.99 0.77
C PRO A 16 7.32 5.45 -0.34
N HIS A 17 7.89 5.82 -1.49
CA HIS A 17 7.13 6.22 -2.68
C HIS A 17 6.24 5.10 -3.21
N LEU A 18 6.74 3.86 -3.25
CA LEU A 18 5.95 2.69 -3.64
C LEU A 18 4.78 2.44 -2.68
N ALA A 19 4.99 2.57 -1.37
CA ALA A 19 3.92 2.40 -0.39
C ALA A 19 2.83 3.47 -0.55
N ASP A 20 3.22 4.72 -0.82
CA ASP A 20 2.28 5.81 -1.11
C ASP A 20 1.51 5.58 -2.42
N GLN A 21 2.19 5.09 -3.46
CA GLN A 21 1.55 4.69 -4.72
C GLN A 21 0.55 3.56 -4.51
N MET A 22 0.89 2.54 -3.71
CA MET A 22 -0.02 1.42 -3.41
C MET A 22 -1.24 1.86 -2.60
N LYS A 23 -1.08 2.81 -1.66
CA LYS A 23 -2.21 3.44 -0.98
C LYS A 23 -3.10 4.21 -1.96
N GLN A 24 -2.50 4.97 -2.87
CA GLN A 24 -3.25 5.70 -3.89
C GLN A 24 -4.03 4.74 -4.78
N HIS A 25 -3.40 3.69 -5.29
CA HIS A 25 -4.08 2.65 -6.07
C HIS A 25 -5.20 1.95 -5.29
N THR A 26 -5.04 1.74 -3.98
CA THR A 26 -6.12 1.19 -3.13
C THR A 26 -7.32 2.13 -3.06
N ARG A 27 -7.08 3.45 -2.97
CA ARG A 27 -8.15 4.46 -3.01
C ARG A 27 -8.82 4.53 -4.39
N ASP A 28 -8.03 4.43 -5.45
CA ASP A 28 -8.55 4.42 -6.82
C ASP A 28 -9.44 3.19 -7.04
N LEU A 29 -9.02 2.00 -6.58
CA LEU A 29 -9.86 0.79 -6.59
C LEU A 29 -11.17 0.99 -5.84
N GLN A 30 -11.12 1.64 -4.67
CA GLN A 30 -12.33 1.92 -3.91
C GLN A 30 -13.30 2.83 -4.67
N LYS A 31 -12.77 3.87 -5.32
CA LYS A 31 -13.55 4.79 -6.15
C LYS A 31 -14.19 4.10 -7.36
N GLU A 32 -13.48 3.19 -8.02
CA GLU A 32 -14.02 2.40 -9.13
C GLU A 32 -15.15 1.47 -8.65
N LEU A 33 -15.02 0.86 -7.48
CA LEU A 33 -16.09 0.06 -6.88
C LEU A 33 -17.30 0.91 -6.46
N ASP A 34 -17.09 2.11 -5.94
CA ASP A 34 -18.18 3.06 -5.64
C ASP A 34 -18.90 3.49 -6.93
N THR A 35 -18.14 3.73 -8.01
CA THR A 35 -18.70 4.05 -9.33
C THR A 35 -19.52 2.90 -9.90
N LEU A 36 -19.02 1.66 -9.73
CA LEU A 36 -19.75 0.45 -10.08
C LEU A 36 -21.04 0.33 -9.26
N TRP A 37 -20.99 0.65 -7.96
CA TRP A 37 -22.16 0.65 -7.08
C TRP A 37 -23.23 1.64 -7.55
N ASP A 38 -22.84 2.87 -7.88
CA ASP A 38 -23.76 3.88 -8.42
C ASP A 38 -24.36 3.45 -9.75
N SER A 39 -23.56 2.80 -10.61
CA SER A 39 -23.99 2.28 -11.90
C SER A 39 -24.98 1.10 -11.78
N LEU A 40 -24.84 0.29 -10.74
CA LEU A 40 -25.72 -0.85 -10.45
C LEU A 40 -26.99 -0.44 -9.68
N ARG A 41 -27.01 0.73 -9.06
CA ARG A 41 -28.13 1.24 -8.25
C ARG A 41 -29.50 1.13 -8.96
N PRO A 42 -29.67 1.48 -10.25
CA PRO A 42 -30.95 1.35 -10.95
C PRO A 42 -31.39 -0.10 -11.15
N MET A 43 -30.44 -1.04 -11.30
CA MET A 43 -30.74 -2.47 -11.40
C MET A 43 -31.03 -3.08 -10.03
N ARG A 44 -30.40 -2.58 -8.96
CA ARG A 44 -30.58 -3.10 -7.61
C ARG A 44 -32.01 -2.92 -7.10
N ASP A 45 -32.69 -1.85 -7.51
CA ASP A 45 -34.11 -1.65 -7.16
C ASP A 45 -35.01 -2.75 -7.77
N SER A 46 -34.54 -3.45 -8.81
CA SER A 46 -35.22 -4.61 -9.40
C SER A 46 -34.80 -5.95 -8.77
N TRP A 47 -33.74 -5.98 -7.96
CA TRP A 47 -33.23 -7.19 -7.32
C TRP A 47 -33.97 -7.42 -5.99
N VAL A 48 -34.89 -8.37 -5.99
CA VAL A 48 -35.63 -8.77 -4.79
C VAL A 48 -35.18 -10.15 -4.34
N GLY A 49 -34.96 -10.36 -3.04
CA GLY A 49 -34.58 -11.65 -2.47
C GLY A 49 -33.09 -11.97 -2.60
N THR A 50 -32.76 -13.16 -3.10
CA THR A 50 -31.41 -13.74 -3.06
C THR A 50 -30.36 -12.93 -3.84
N GLY A 51 -30.76 -12.23 -4.90
CA GLY A 51 -29.86 -11.39 -5.69
C GLY A 51 -29.35 -10.15 -4.93
N SER A 52 -30.22 -9.53 -4.10
CA SER A 52 -29.81 -8.40 -3.24
C SER A 52 -28.84 -8.89 -2.17
N ASN A 53 -29.16 -10.00 -1.51
CA ASN A 53 -28.32 -10.55 -0.44
C ASN A 53 -26.92 -10.93 -0.94
N ALA A 54 -26.84 -11.58 -2.12
CA ALA A 54 -25.56 -11.95 -2.72
C ALA A 54 -24.71 -10.72 -3.08
N TYR A 55 -25.35 -9.63 -3.53
CA TYR A 55 -24.66 -8.39 -3.79
C TYR A 55 -24.17 -7.71 -2.50
N ASP A 56 -25.01 -7.63 -1.47
CA ASP A 56 -24.64 -7.05 -0.19
C ASP A 56 -23.46 -7.80 0.46
N ASP A 57 -23.44 -9.13 0.34
CA ASP A 57 -22.31 -9.96 0.77
C ASP A 57 -21.04 -9.68 -0.04
N CYS A 58 -21.17 -9.53 -1.36
CA CYS A 58 -20.05 -9.18 -2.24
C CYS A 58 -19.49 -7.79 -1.91
N GLN A 59 -20.37 -6.80 -1.73
CA GLN A 59 -20.02 -5.43 -1.35
C GLN A 59 -19.31 -5.40 0.01
N ARG A 60 -19.83 -6.16 0.99
CA ARG A 60 -19.18 -6.28 2.29
C ARG A 60 -17.79 -6.92 2.15
N ASN A 61 -17.66 -7.97 1.35
CA ASN A 61 -16.40 -8.69 1.18
C ASN A 61 -15.33 -7.85 0.49
N TRP A 62 -15.67 -7.12 -0.58
CA TRP A 62 -14.69 -6.23 -1.23
C TRP A 62 -14.26 -5.10 -0.30
N ASN A 63 -15.16 -4.59 0.56
CA ASN A 63 -14.86 -3.47 1.45
C ASN A 63 -13.90 -3.92 2.55
N LEU A 64 -14.12 -5.11 3.09
CA LEU A 64 -13.21 -5.75 4.03
C LEU A 64 -11.84 -6.01 3.40
N THR A 65 -11.81 -6.50 2.15
CA THR A 65 -10.56 -6.79 1.44
C THR A 65 -9.77 -5.51 1.15
N LEU A 66 -10.41 -4.45 0.68
CA LEU A 66 -9.77 -3.15 0.46
C LEU A 66 -9.27 -2.53 1.76
N GLY A 67 -10.05 -2.60 2.85
CA GLY A 67 -9.61 -2.16 4.17
C GLY A 67 -8.39 -2.94 4.66
N ALA A 68 -8.35 -4.26 4.44
CA ALA A 68 -7.19 -5.08 4.77
C ALA A 68 -5.95 -4.73 3.93
N MET A 69 -6.12 -4.43 2.64
CA MET A 69 -5.05 -3.94 1.76
C MET A 69 -4.50 -2.59 2.22
N ALA A 70 -5.36 -1.61 2.50
CA ALA A 70 -4.93 -0.31 3.02
C ALA A 70 -4.11 -0.47 4.31
N ASN A 71 -4.60 -1.28 5.25
CA ASN A 71 -3.91 -1.56 6.51
C ASN A 71 -2.58 -2.29 6.33
N SER A 72 -2.46 -3.20 5.36
CA SER A 72 -1.20 -3.89 5.09
C SER A 72 -0.16 -2.94 4.51
N PHE A 73 -0.57 -2.02 3.63
CA PHE A 73 0.31 -0.98 3.09
C PHE A 73 0.71 0.06 4.15
N ASP A 74 -0.18 0.40 5.09
CA ASP A 74 0.19 1.22 6.25
C ASP A 74 1.29 0.56 7.10
N LYS A 75 1.12 -0.72 7.42
CA LYS A 75 2.12 -1.48 8.17
C LYS A 75 3.44 -1.63 7.42
N ALA A 76 3.38 -1.88 6.11
CA ALA A 76 4.55 -1.95 5.26
C ALA A 76 5.28 -0.60 5.25
N HIS A 77 4.56 0.52 5.08
CA HIS A 77 5.13 1.85 5.14
C HIS A 77 5.84 2.11 6.48
N MET A 78 5.19 1.83 7.62
CA MET A 78 5.79 2.03 8.94
C MET A 78 7.07 1.20 9.14
N THR A 79 7.01 -0.09 8.79
CA THR A 79 8.15 -1.01 8.92
C THR A 79 9.33 -0.54 8.06
N LEU A 80 9.04 -0.06 6.85
CA LEU A 80 10.05 0.35 5.89
C LEU A 80 10.63 1.73 6.21
N SER A 81 9.82 2.66 6.74
CA SER A 81 10.31 3.95 7.26
C SER A 81 11.25 3.74 8.45
N MET A 82 10.90 2.84 9.38
CA MET A 82 11.78 2.46 10.49
C MET A 82 13.09 1.83 9.99
N ALA A 83 13.02 0.96 8.98
CA ALA A 83 14.22 0.39 8.37
C ALA A 83 15.10 1.48 7.74
N TYR A 84 14.51 2.42 6.99
CA TYR A 84 15.23 3.53 6.37
C TYR A 84 15.92 4.44 7.40
N GLU A 85 15.24 4.80 8.49
CA GLU A 85 15.81 5.58 9.58
C GLU A 85 17.03 4.86 10.20
N ASN A 86 16.88 3.56 10.51
CA ASN A 86 17.98 2.75 11.05
C ASN A 86 19.18 2.68 10.10
N TYR A 87 18.94 2.52 8.79
CA TYR A 87 20.01 2.52 7.79
C TYR A 87 20.72 3.86 7.70
N THR A 88 19.98 4.97 7.66
CA THR A 88 20.55 6.32 7.56
C THR A 88 21.40 6.66 8.78
N VAL A 89 20.91 6.34 9.98
CA VAL A 89 21.67 6.53 11.23
C VAL A 89 22.95 5.70 11.24
N THR A 90 22.87 4.44 10.81
CA THR A 90 24.04 3.54 10.77
C THR A 90 25.07 4.03 9.75
N ASP A 91 24.64 4.45 8.57
CA ASP A 91 25.53 4.96 7.52
C ASP A 91 26.25 6.25 7.96
N LEU A 92 25.55 7.19 8.58
CA LEU A 92 26.15 8.41 9.15
C LEU A 92 27.20 8.10 10.23
N GLN A 93 26.92 7.13 11.09
CA GLN A 93 27.87 6.68 12.11
C GLN A 93 29.11 6.00 11.52
N ILE A 94 28.93 5.23 10.45
CA ILE A 94 30.04 4.58 9.75
C ILE A 94 30.89 5.62 9.03
N LYS A 95 30.26 6.56 8.30
CA LYS A 95 30.94 7.64 7.58
C LYS A 95 31.77 8.52 8.53
N GLY A 96 31.21 8.90 9.68
CA GLY A 96 31.94 9.66 10.71
C GLY A 96 33.14 8.91 11.31
N LYS A 97 33.14 7.57 11.30
CA LYS A 97 34.29 6.75 11.72
C LYS A 97 35.39 6.64 10.66
N PHE A 98 35.04 6.80 9.38
CA PHE A 98 36.00 6.74 8.27
C PHE A 98 36.56 8.11 7.86
N GLU A 99 35.87 9.21 8.13
CA GLU A 99 36.38 10.58 7.90
C GLU A 99 37.30 11.09 9.03
N GLY A 100 37.37 10.38 10.16
CA GLY A 100 38.24 10.69 11.30
C GLY A 100 39.62 10.03 11.29
N ARG A 101 40.07 9.48 10.15
CA ARG A 101 41.41 8.90 9.93
C ARG A 101 42.09 9.58 8.74
#